data_AF-A0A653FNI7-F1
#
_entry.id   AF-A0A653FNI7-F1
#
_cell.length_a   1.000
_cell.length_b   1.000
_cell.length_c   1.000
_cell.angle_alpha   90.00
_cell.angle_beta   90.00
_cell.angle_gamma   90.00
#
_symmetry.space_group_name_H-M   'P 1'
#
loop_
_entity.id
_entity.type
_entity.pdbx_description
1 polymer ?
#
loop_
_entity_poly.entity_id
_entity_poly.type
_entity_poly.pdbx_seq_one_letter_code
_entity_poly.pdbx_strand_id
1 'polypeptide(L)'
;MNFLRQFGFRFTTGHGIWAATLIPACIAICMHFDLLWLGITLGALIALFSVLTIRGLRITGWVRAIFSWRRRHRSTPDIASEPAVGSTVMPGDHVAVRWQGDYLIAVIELVPRPFTPTVIVNGSAMTDDVVNTKLVERLLEAHCPDLEADVVSAGYRVGKTAPASLIALYEQVVGPYPAPANRRTWIVLRADPEKTQRSAHRRDSGVSGLARYLVASATRIADQLASNGVDARCCRSFDDYEKATEISYERETWSSIKGRSTFTAAYTAPGGPDMWWSARADHTITRVRVRPGAAPSSAILLTTLANPTTPRGFSCLFGGQRAALQGIVPVSDKHYDLPIGSAGVLVGETADRYPVYMPFDNVDVSINLGDARLFTQFVIRSAAAGAVVTLGPQFREFATMINGRVGRTPRIGWPNATTYLGPHQGVGRVILRPNFIDTPRHRQLPIQLINPREESRYQMALEQ
;
A
#
# COMPACT_ATOMS: atom_id res chain seq x y z
N MET A 1 -19.77 1.88 23.14
CA MET A 1 -19.99 0.68 22.28
C MET A 1 -18.79 0.25 21.40
N ASN A 2 -17.53 0.65 21.68
CA ASN A 2 -16.35 0.25 20.88
C ASN A 2 -15.49 -0.88 21.47
N PHE A 3 -15.71 -1.30 22.72
CA PHE A 3 -14.88 -2.31 23.39
C PHE A 3 -15.18 -3.75 22.90
N LEU A 4 -16.46 -4.08 22.69
CA LEU A 4 -16.88 -5.43 22.25
C LEU A 4 -16.37 -5.80 20.84
N ARG A 5 -16.17 -4.82 19.95
CA ARG A 5 -15.61 -5.05 18.60
C ARG A 5 -14.14 -5.46 18.59
N GLN A 6 -13.44 -5.35 19.72
CA GLN A 6 -12.05 -5.79 19.85
C GLN A 6 -11.95 -7.30 20.16
N PHE A 7 -13.04 -7.92 20.58
CA PHE A 7 -13.09 -9.35 20.91
C PHE A 7 -13.66 -10.13 19.73
N GLY A 8 -13.03 -11.25 19.42
CA GLY A 8 -13.54 -12.21 18.44
C GLY A 8 -13.28 -13.63 18.90
N PHE A 9 -13.96 -14.59 18.29
CA PHE A 9 -13.76 -16.01 18.57
C PHE A 9 -13.07 -16.66 17.37
N ARG A 10 -11.94 -17.34 17.60
CA ARG A 10 -11.26 -18.14 16.59
C ARG A 10 -10.89 -19.50 17.15
N PHE A 11 -11.55 -20.55 16.64
CA PHE A 11 -11.19 -21.93 16.95
C PHE A 11 -10.01 -22.40 16.08
N THR A 12 -9.05 -23.13 16.66
CA THR A 12 -8.04 -23.89 15.90
C THR A 12 -7.84 -25.24 16.54
N THR A 13 -7.57 -26.24 15.71
CA THR A 13 -7.36 -27.63 16.10
C THR A 13 -6.35 -27.77 17.24
N GLY A 14 -5.19 -27.10 17.18
CA GLY A 14 -4.16 -27.22 18.23
C GLY A 14 -4.60 -26.71 19.61
N HIS A 15 -5.26 -25.55 19.68
CA HIS A 15 -5.75 -25.02 20.97
C HIS A 15 -7.00 -25.76 21.45
N GLY A 16 -7.81 -26.28 20.53
CA GLY A 16 -8.93 -27.17 20.84
C GLY A 16 -8.45 -28.48 21.47
N ILE A 17 -7.36 -29.08 20.95
CA ILE A 17 -6.74 -30.28 21.54
C ILE A 17 -6.24 -29.99 22.96
N TRP A 18 -5.50 -28.88 23.16
CA TRP A 18 -5.04 -28.51 24.50
C TRP A 18 -6.20 -28.25 25.47
N ALA A 19 -7.25 -27.55 25.04
CA ALA A 19 -8.43 -27.34 25.87
C ALA A 19 -9.14 -28.67 26.19
N ALA A 20 -9.29 -29.55 25.20
CA ALA A 20 -9.90 -30.87 25.38
C ALA A 20 -9.11 -31.78 26.34
N THR A 21 -7.79 -31.60 26.47
CA THR A 21 -6.97 -32.34 27.44
C THR A 21 -6.95 -31.66 28.81
N LEU A 22 -6.79 -30.33 28.87
CA LEU A 22 -6.62 -29.60 30.13
C LEU A 22 -7.92 -29.45 30.92
N ILE A 23 -9.07 -29.30 30.26
CA ILE A 23 -10.37 -29.12 30.94
C ILE A 23 -10.72 -30.37 31.76
N PRO A 24 -10.72 -31.61 31.21
CA PRO A 24 -10.98 -32.81 31.99
C PRO A 24 -9.93 -33.04 33.09
N ALA A 25 -8.65 -32.76 32.82
CA ALA A 25 -7.59 -32.92 33.81
C ALA A 25 -7.76 -31.97 35.01
N CYS A 26 -8.09 -30.70 34.77
CA CYS A 26 -8.36 -29.73 35.83
C CYS A 26 -9.59 -30.12 36.66
N ILE A 27 -10.65 -30.63 36.01
CA ILE A 27 -11.86 -31.09 36.71
C ILE A 27 -11.55 -32.32 37.56
N ALA A 28 -10.82 -33.31 37.02
CA ALA A 28 -10.46 -34.54 37.75
C ALA A 28 -9.56 -34.26 38.97
N ILE A 29 -8.60 -33.34 38.85
CA ILE A 29 -7.74 -32.93 39.97
C ILE A 29 -8.57 -32.21 41.03
N CYS A 30 -9.44 -31.27 40.64
CA CYS A 30 -10.25 -30.53 41.61
C CYS A 30 -11.34 -31.39 42.27
N MET A 31 -11.82 -32.43 41.57
CA MET A 31 -12.69 -33.48 42.15
C MET A 31 -12.01 -34.22 43.29
N HIS A 32 -10.71 -34.49 43.18
CA HIS A 32 -9.95 -35.19 44.23
C HIS A 32 -9.84 -34.39 45.54
N PHE A 33 -9.93 -33.06 45.48
CA PHE A 33 -9.80 -32.16 46.62
C PHE A 33 -11.14 -31.51 47.04
N ASP A 34 -12.30 -32.03 46.59
CA ASP A 34 -13.64 -31.46 46.84
C ASP A 34 -13.82 -29.98 46.42
N LEU A 35 -12.98 -29.51 45.49
CA LEU A 35 -12.96 -28.13 44.98
C LEU A 35 -13.60 -28.03 43.59
N LEU A 36 -14.71 -28.73 43.38
CA LEU A 36 -15.37 -28.85 42.07
C LEU A 36 -15.69 -27.50 41.40
N TRP A 37 -16.11 -26.51 42.17
CA TRP A 37 -16.38 -25.17 41.67
C TRP A 37 -15.13 -24.52 41.05
N LEU A 38 -13.94 -24.78 41.62
CA LEU A 38 -12.66 -24.28 41.12
C LEU A 38 -12.27 -24.99 39.82
N GLY A 39 -12.53 -26.29 39.71
CA GLY A 39 -12.33 -27.06 38.48
C GLY A 39 -13.20 -26.58 37.32
N ILE A 40 -14.49 -26.33 37.59
CA ILE A 40 -15.45 -25.83 36.58
C ILE A 40 -15.07 -24.42 36.14
N THR A 41 -14.75 -23.52 37.08
CA THR A 41 -14.36 -22.14 36.74
C THR A 41 -13.05 -22.11 35.95
N LEU A 42 -12.05 -22.90 36.34
CA LEU A 42 -10.79 -22.99 35.60
C LEU A 42 -10.99 -23.61 34.21
N GLY A 43 -11.82 -24.65 34.10
CA GLY A 43 -12.19 -25.24 32.81
C GLY A 43 -12.88 -24.25 31.88
N ALA A 44 -13.83 -23.46 32.40
CA ALA A 44 -14.49 -22.39 31.65
C ALA A 44 -13.52 -21.30 31.20
N LEU A 45 -12.56 -20.91 32.05
CA LEU A 45 -11.50 -19.96 31.71
C LEU A 45 -10.56 -20.52 30.62
N ILE A 46 -10.16 -21.78 30.70
CA ILE A 46 -9.33 -22.45 29.68
C ILE A 46 -10.08 -22.49 28.33
N ALA A 47 -11.35 -22.89 28.35
CA ALA A 47 -12.21 -22.88 27.17
C ALA A 47 -12.31 -21.46 26.57
N LEU A 48 -12.59 -20.46 27.40
CA LEU A 48 -12.68 -19.07 26.97
C LEU A 48 -11.36 -18.58 26.36
N PHE A 49 -10.23 -18.77 27.05
CA PHE A 49 -8.92 -18.34 26.57
C PHE A 49 -8.43 -19.09 25.32
N SER A 50 -8.90 -20.31 25.09
CA SER A 50 -8.55 -21.08 23.89
C SER A 50 -9.19 -20.51 22.61
N VAL A 51 -10.35 -19.84 22.74
CA VAL A 51 -11.13 -19.32 21.60
C VAL A 51 -11.08 -17.78 21.51
N LEU A 52 -10.91 -17.08 22.64
CA LEU A 52 -10.93 -15.62 22.69
C LEU A 52 -9.71 -15.01 21.98
N THR A 53 -10.00 -14.12 21.04
CA THR A 53 -9.03 -13.25 20.38
C THR A 53 -9.28 -11.81 20.78
N ILE A 54 -8.21 -11.07 21.07
CA ILE A 54 -8.22 -9.66 21.39
C ILE A 54 -7.46 -8.95 20.27
N ARG A 55 -8.17 -8.15 19.46
CA ARG A 55 -7.67 -7.42 18.30
C ARG A 55 -7.04 -8.34 17.24
N GLY A 56 -7.66 -9.50 17.02
CA GLY A 56 -7.22 -10.51 16.06
C GLY A 56 -6.09 -11.44 16.55
N LEU A 57 -5.47 -11.13 17.69
CA LEU A 57 -4.46 -11.98 18.33
C LEU A 57 -5.03 -12.76 19.52
N ARG A 58 -4.59 -14.01 19.69
CA ARG A 58 -4.84 -14.78 20.92
C ARG A 58 -3.87 -14.39 22.03
N ILE A 59 -4.15 -14.83 23.26
CA ILE A 59 -3.25 -14.63 24.41
C ILE A 59 -1.85 -15.20 24.15
N THR A 60 -1.75 -16.39 23.55
CA THR A 60 -0.47 -16.98 23.13
C THR A 60 0.25 -16.10 22.09
N GLY A 61 -0.50 -15.48 21.18
CA GLY A 61 0.00 -14.49 20.24
C GLY A 61 0.54 -13.23 20.93
N TRP A 62 -0.16 -12.73 21.95
CA TRP A 62 0.29 -11.60 22.77
C TRP A 62 1.58 -11.90 23.53
N VAL A 63 1.68 -13.08 24.16
CA VAL A 63 2.91 -13.53 24.83
C VAL A 63 4.08 -13.57 23.82
N ARG A 64 3.87 -14.16 22.64
CA ARG A 64 4.87 -14.18 21.56
C ARG A 64 5.23 -12.78 21.08
N ALA A 65 4.26 -11.87 20.95
CA ALA A 65 4.50 -10.49 20.57
C ALA A 65 5.43 -9.78 21.59
N ILE A 66 5.17 -9.94 22.89
CA ILE A 66 6.00 -9.36 23.95
C ILE A 66 7.43 -9.90 23.91
N PHE A 67 7.61 -11.22 23.85
CA PHE A 67 8.95 -11.81 23.84
C PHE A 67 9.73 -11.45 22.58
N SER A 68 9.06 -11.49 21.42
CA SER A 68 9.70 -11.17 20.15
C SER A 68 10.07 -9.68 20.07
N TRP A 69 9.22 -8.79 20.57
CA TRP A 69 9.53 -7.37 20.69
C TRP A 69 10.69 -7.12 21.66
N ARG A 70 10.69 -7.72 22.85
CA ARG A 70 11.79 -7.57 23.83
C ARG A 70 13.15 -7.98 23.25
N ARG A 71 13.16 -9.04 22.44
CA ARG A 71 14.37 -9.50 21.73
C ARG A 71 14.78 -8.49 20.64
N ARG A 72 13.85 -8.11 19.77
CA ARG A 72 14.11 -7.22 18.63
C ARG A 72 14.47 -5.79 19.03
N HIS A 73 13.84 -5.26 20.07
CA HIS A 73 14.04 -3.88 20.54
C HIS A 73 15.46 -3.62 21.04
N ARG A 74 16.21 -4.68 21.37
CA ARG A 74 17.63 -4.62 21.77
C ARG A 74 18.60 -4.81 20.59
N SER A 75 18.11 -5.13 19.40
CA SER A 75 18.92 -5.44 18.23
C SER A 75 18.69 -4.42 17.13
N THR A 76 19.77 -3.98 16.49
CA THR A 76 19.73 -3.14 15.29
C THR A 76 18.98 -3.88 14.17
N PRO A 77 18.19 -3.19 13.33
CA PRO A 77 17.60 -3.80 12.14
C PRO A 77 18.68 -4.35 11.22
N ASP A 78 18.45 -5.54 10.64
CA ASP A 78 19.34 -6.09 9.63
C ASP A 78 19.26 -5.23 8.37
N ILE A 79 20.43 -4.86 7.85
CA ILE A 79 20.56 -4.12 6.60
C ILE A 79 20.45 -5.13 5.46
N ALA A 80 19.64 -4.82 4.43
CA ALA A 80 19.55 -5.67 3.24
C ALA A 80 20.91 -5.73 2.53
N SER A 81 21.24 -6.86 1.91
CA SER A 81 22.49 -6.98 1.16
C SER A 81 22.48 -6.06 -0.07
N GLU A 82 23.67 -5.76 -0.59
CA GLU A 82 23.80 -5.14 -1.89
C GLU A 82 23.06 -5.98 -2.95
N PRO A 83 22.37 -5.34 -3.90
CA PRO A 83 21.65 -6.03 -4.94
C PRO A 83 22.62 -6.67 -5.94
N ALA A 84 22.38 -7.94 -6.25
CA ALA A 84 23.03 -8.62 -7.35
C ALA A 84 22.04 -8.72 -8.52
N VAL A 85 22.49 -8.42 -9.73
CA VAL A 85 21.67 -8.54 -10.94
C VAL A 85 21.91 -9.92 -11.54
N GLY A 86 20.89 -10.78 -11.50
CA GLY A 86 20.91 -12.06 -12.20
C GLY A 86 20.32 -11.93 -13.61
N SER A 87 20.84 -12.70 -14.57
CA SER A 87 20.22 -12.88 -15.89
C SER A 87 19.75 -14.33 -16.04
N THR A 88 18.61 -14.50 -16.72
CA THR A 88 18.27 -15.81 -17.31
C THR A 88 18.85 -15.91 -18.73
N VAL A 89 18.78 -17.09 -19.33
CA VAL A 89 19.32 -17.42 -20.67
C VAL A 89 18.65 -16.60 -21.80
N MET A 90 17.53 -15.91 -21.51
CA MET A 90 16.90 -14.97 -22.45
C MET A 90 17.64 -13.63 -22.43
N PRO A 91 18.14 -13.12 -23.57
CA PRO A 91 18.80 -11.82 -23.64
C PRO A 91 17.79 -10.70 -23.30
N GLY A 92 17.98 -10.00 -22.16
CA GLY A 92 17.21 -8.79 -21.81
C GLY A 92 16.64 -8.71 -20.39
N ASP A 93 16.47 -9.85 -19.71
CA ASP A 93 15.86 -9.92 -18.38
C ASP A 93 16.90 -9.91 -17.27
N HIS A 94 17.35 -8.70 -16.95
CA HIS A 94 18.09 -8.41 -15.73
C HIS A 94 17.10 -8.29 -14.57
N VAL A 95 17.05 -9.28 -13.68
CA VAL A 95 16.25 -9.21 -12.46
C VAL A 95 17.19 -9.01 -11.28
N ALA A 96 16.99 -7.93 -10.53
CA ALA A 96 17.72 -7.71 -9.30
C ALA A 96 17.21 -8.66 -8.21
N VAL A 97 18.16 -9.31 -7.54
CA VAL A 97 17.92 -10.13 -6.35
C VAL A 97 18.80 -9.64 -5.21
N ARG A 98 18.31 -9.78 -3.97
CA ARG A 98 19.11 -9.50 -2.77
C ARG A 98 18.62 -10.28 -1.58
N TRP A 99 19.46 -10.38 -0.56
CA TRP A 99 19.05 -10.90 0.73
C TRP A 99 18.33 -9.83 1.53
N GLN A 100 17.18 -10.21 2.10
CA GLN A 100 16.45 -9.42 3.09
C GLN A 100 16.08 -10.33 4.26
N GLY A 101 16.87 -10.24 5.33
CA GLY A 101 16.83 -11.25 6.40
C GLY A 101 17.15 -12.63 5.84
N ASP A 102 16.35 -13.62 6.21
CA ASP A 102 16.56 -15.02 5.82
C ASP A 102 16.05 -15.37 4.41
N TYR A 103 15.57 -14.38 3.65
CA TYR A 103 14.96 -14.60 2.34
C TYR A 103 15.80 -13.96 1.24
N LEU A 104 15.95 -14.68 0.12
CA LEU A 104 16.35 -14.05 -1.14
C LEU A 104 15.09 -13.47 -1.79
N ILE A 105 15.12 -12.19 -2.14
CA ILE A 105 13.96 -11.48 -2.69
C ILE A 105 14.22 -10.95 -4.11
N ALA A 106 13.15 -10.87 -4.90
CA ALA A 106 13.09 -10.21 -6.19
C ALA A 106 11.85 -9.31 -6.24
N VAL A 107 11.91 -8.23 -7.02
CA VAL A 107 10.80 -7.26 -7.12
C VAL A 107 10.31 -7.19 -8.55
N ILE A 108 8.99 -7.19 -8.70
CA ILE A 108 8.26 -6.97 -9.94
C ILE A 108 7.43 -5.71 -9.73
N GLU A 109 7.65 -4.69 -10.55
CA GLU A 109 6.77 -3.52 -10.57
C GLU A 109 5.50 -3.82 -11.35
N LEU A 110 4.35 -3.43 -10.80
CA LEU A 110 3.10 -3.42 -11.55
C LEU A 110 2.91 -2.04 -12.16
N VAL A 111 2.92 -1.97 -13.49
CA VAL A 111 2.87 -0.72 -14.22
C VAL A 111 1.41 -0.34 -14.45
N PRO A 112 0.94 0.78 -13.87
CA PRO A 112 -0.44 1.18 -14.04
C PRO A 112 -0.72 1.61 -15.47
N ARG A 113 -1.90 1.26 -15.96
CA ARG A 113 -2.37 1.70 -17.27
C ARG A 113 -2.61 3.22 -17.23
N PRO A 114 -2.06 4.00 -18.17
CA PRO A 114 -2.25 5.44 -18.20
C PRO A 114 -3.73 5.83 -18.27
N PHE A 115 -4.05 6.94 -17.61
CA PHE A 115 -5.38 7.57 -17.59
C PHE A 115 -6.52 6.68 -17.11
N THR A 116 -6.29 5.61 -16.32
CA THR A 116 -7.40 4.85 -15.73
C THR A 116 -8.16 5.74 -14.73
N PRO A 117 -9.43 6.11 -14.97
CA PRO A 117 -10.18 6.89 -14.01
C PRO A 117 -10.42 6.09 -12.73
N THR A 118 -10.51 6.79 -11.61
CA THR A 118 -11.01 6.24 -10.35
C THR A 118 -12.26 7.01 -9.96
N VAL A 119 -13.40 6.31 -9.86
CA VAL A 119 -14.68 6.90 -9.47
C VAL A 119 -15.01 6.47 -8.05
N ILE A 120 -15.37 7.43 -7.19
CA ILE A 120 -15.73 7.12 -5.81
C ILE A 120 -17.24 6.91 -5.70
N VAL A 121 -17.65 5.65 -5.56
CA VAL A 121 -19.06 5.24 -5.45
C VAL A 121 -19.31 4.77 -4.02
N ASN A 122 -20.19 5.45 -3.30
CA ASN A 122 -20.57 5.11 -1.93
C ASN A 122 -19.37 4.94 -0.96
N GLY A 123 -18.30 5.72 -1.17
CA GLY A 123 -17.08 5.69 -0.35
C GLY A 123 -16.04 4.64 -0.76
N SER A 124 -16.31 3.87 -1.81
CA SER A 124 -15.37 2.89 -2.38
C SER A 124 -14.78 3.37 -3.70
N ALA A 125 -13.50 3.08 -3.94
CA ALA A 125 -12.83 3.42 -5.19
C ALA A 125 -13.10 2.35 -6.26
N MET A 126 -13.79 2.76 -7.33
CA MET A 126 -14.01 1.95 -8.52
C MET A 126 -12.96 2.31 -9.57
N THR A 127 -12.10 1.36 -9.91
CA THR A 127 -11.09 1.50 -10.97
C THR A 127 -10.87 0.16 -11.66
N ASP A 128 -10.61 0.19 -12.97
CA ASP A 128 -10.44 -1.02 -13.77
C ASP A 128 -9.04 -1.63 -13.66
N ASP A 129 -8.07 -0.88 -13.12
CA ASP A 129 -6.66 -1.26 -13.09
C ASP A 129 -6.26 -1.79 -11.71
N VAL A 130 -6.57 -3.06 -11.50
CA VAL A 130 -6.41 -3.77 -10.23
C VAL A 130 -5.64 -5.08 -10.40
N VAL A 131 -4.92 -5.48 -9.35
CA VAL A 131 -4.33 -6.82 -9.21
C VAL A 131 -5.11 -7.62 -8.17
N ASN A 132 -5.67 -8.75 -8.58
CA ASN A 132 -6.37 -9.66 -7.68
C ASN A 132 -5.38 -10.56 -6.93
N THR A 133 -5.36 -10.53 -5.60
CA THR A 133 -4.39 -11.34 -4.83
C THR A 133 -4.65 -12.85 -4.89
N LYS A 134 -5.85 -13.29 -5.26
CA LYS A 134 -6.16 -14.71 -5.55
C LYS A 134 -5.56 -15.13 -6.89
N LEU A 135 -5.50 -14.23 -7.89
CA LEU A 135 -4.75 -14.51 -9.13
C LEU A 135 -3.27 -14.73 -8.81
N VAL A 136 -2.66 -13.86 -7.98
CA VAL A 136 -1.26 -14.02 -7.56
C VAL A 136 -1.05 -15.38 -6.89
N GLU A 137 -1.93 -15.81 -5.99
CA GLU A 137 -1.86 -17.14 -5.37
C GLU A 137 -1.90 -18.27 -6.41
N ARG A 138 -2.85 -18.22 -7.35
CA ARG A 138 -2.96 -19.24 -8.42
C ARG A 138 -1.70 -19.30 -9.30
N LEU A 139 -1.10 -18.16 -9.60
CA LEU A 139 0.15 -18.09 -10.37
C LEU A 139 1.32 -18.69 -9.59
N LEU A 140 1.42 -18.43 -8.29
CA LEU A 140 2.41 -19.07 -7.42
C LEU A 140 2.18 -20.59 -7.36
N GLU A 141 0.95 -21.03 -7.11
CA GLU A 141 0.59 -22.45 -7.08
C GLU A 141 0.98 -23.19 -8.37
N ALA A 142 0.73 -22.57 -9.52
CA ALA A 142 1.00 -23.18 -10.82
C ALA A 142 2.50 -23.22 -11.19
N HIS A 143 3.28 -22.22 -10.78
CA HIS A 143 4.62 -22.00 -11.33
C HIS A 143 5.76 -22.03 -10.33
N CYS A 144 5.50 -21.70 -9.07
CA CYS A 144 6.49 -21.60 -7.99
C CYS A 144 5.84 -21.79 -6.60
N PRO A 145 5.31 -22.99 -6.30
CA PRO A 145 4.46 -23.24 -5.13
C PRO A 145 5.19 -23.17 -3.78
N ASP A 146 6.52 -23.15 -3.78
CA ASP A 146 7.39 -23.02 -2.61
C ASP A 146 7.86 -21.57 -2.37
N LEU A 147 7.41 -20.60 -3.17
CA LEU A 147 7.64 -19.16 -2.98
C LEU A 147 6.48 -18.47 -2.25
N GLU A 148 6.80 -17.35 -1.59
CA GLU A 148 5.83 -16.41 -1.04
C GLU A 148 5.86 -15.10 -1.83
N ALA A 149 4.73 -14.39 -1.93
CA ALA A 149 4.68 -13.07 -2.55
C ALA A 149 4.07 -12.02 -1.61
N ASP A 150 4.70 -10.86 -1.51
CA ASP A 150 4.11 -9.68 -0.89
C ASP A 150 3.66 -8.71 -1.99
N VAL A 151 2.36 -8.46 -2.12
CA VAL A 151 1.85 -7.34 -2.93
C VAL A 151 1.95 -6.08 -2.09
N VAL A 152 2.83 -5.16 -2.47
CA VAL A 152 3.18 -3.96 -1.71
C VAL A 152 2.75 -2.73 -2.48
N SER A 153 1.86 -1.91 -1.91
CA SER A 153 1.50 -0.61 -2.50
C SER A 153 1.90 0.51 -1.54
N ALA A 154 2.58 1.53 -2.05
CA ALA A 154 3.07 2.64 -1.26
C ALA A 154 2.80 3.99 -1.94
N GLY A 155 2.55 5.02 -1.13
CA GLY A 155 2.24 6.36 -1.62
C GLY A 155 1.49 7.20 -0.61
N TYR A 156 0.86 8.27 -1.10
CA TYR A 156 0.23 9.29 -0.26
C TYR A 156 -1.05 9.83 -0.90
N ARG A 157 -1.98 10.28 -0.07
CA ARG A 157 -3.25 10.87 -0.53
C ARG A 157 -3.12 12.32 -0.93
N VAL A 158 -2.29 13.04 -0.21
CA VAL A 158 -1.92 14.43 -0.47
C VAL A 158 -0.40 14.53 -0.35
N GLY A 159 0.21 15.30 -1.23
CA GLY A 159 1.66 15.45 -1.25
C GLY A 159 2.15 16.59 -0.35
N LYS A 160 3.47 16.75 -0.30
CA LYS A 160 4.16 17.72 0.57
C LYS A 160 4.82 18.87 -0.20
N THR A 161 4.49 19.06 -1.47
CA THR A 161 5.09 20.11 -2.31
C THR A 161 4.40 21.46 -2.13
N ALA A 162 3.11 21.48 -1.78
CA ALA A 162 2.33 22.69 -1.55
C ALA A 162 2.38 23.19 -0.08
N PRO A 163 2.03 24.46 0.20
CA PRO A 163 1.88 24.95 1.56
C PRO A 163 0.83 24.16 2.36
N ALA A 164 1.05 24.02 3.67
CA ALA A 164 0.17 23.25 4.56
C ALA A 164 -1.30 23.72 4.51
N SER A 165 -1.54 25.02 4.31
CA SER A 165 -2.89 25.58 4.18
C SER A 165 -3.62 25.13 2.91
N LEU A 166 -2.89 24.92 1.80
CA LEU A 166 -3.45 24.39 0.55
C LEU A 166 -3.65 22.87 0.66
N ILE A 167 -2.72 22.16 1.27
CA ILE A 167 -2.85 20.71 1.50
C ILE A 167 -4.08 20.42 2.38
N ALA A 168 -4.23 21.12 3.50
CA ALA A 168 -5.38 20.96 4.39
C ALA A 168 -6.70 21.27 3.68
N LEU A 169 -6.70 22.26 2.78
CA LEU A 169 -7.86 22.58 1.95
C LEU A 169 -8.22 21.45 1.00
N TYR A 170 -7.23 20.93 0.27
CA TYR A 170 -7.45 19.85 -0.67
C TYR A 170 -7.88 18.56 0.05
N GLU A 171 -7.34 18.28 1.24
CA GLU A 171 -7.77 17.16 2.07
C GLU A 171 -9.25 17.28 2.50
N GLN A 172 -9.76 18.49 2.70
CA GLN A 172 -11.19 18.72 2.93
C GLN A 172 -12.03 18.43 1.69
N VAL A 173 -11.57 18.85 0.50
CA VAL A 173 -12.25 18.61 -0.79
C VAL A 173 -12.29 17.12 -1.13
N VAL A 174 -11.17 16.42 -0.99
CA VAL A 174 -11.05 14.97 -1.23
C VAL A 174 -11.76 14.16 -0.13
N GLY A 175 -11.94 14.74 1.06
CA GLY A 175 -12.62 14.09 2.16
C GLY A 175 -11.94 12.78 2.60
N PRO A 176 -12.67 11.81 3.18
CA PRO A 176 -12.14 10.53 3.60
C PRO A 176 -12.17 9.46 2.48
N TYR A 177 -12.08 9.84 1.20
CA TYR A 177 -12.16 8.87 0.10
C TYR A 177 -10.84 8.13 -0.17
N PRO A 178 -10.89 6.86 -0.61
CA PRO A 178 -9.71 6.04 -0.93
C PRO A 178 -9.04 6.40 -2.26
N ALA A 179 -8.81 7.69 -2.48
CA ALA A 179 -8.24 8.26 -3.68
C ALA A 179 -6.83 8.79 -3.41
N PRO A 180 -5.77 7.95 -3.47
CA PRO A 180 -4.42 8.44 -3.32
C PRO A 180 -3.98 9.25 -4.53
N ALA A 181 -3.40 10.43 -4.28
CA ALA A 181 -2.79 11.26 -5.31
C ALA A 181 -1.61 10.56 -5.99
N ASN A 182 -0.79 9.84 -5.22
CA ASN A 182 0.29 9.01 -5.74
C ASN A 182 0.27 7.63 -5.07
N ARG A 183 0.34 6.57 -5.87
CA ARG A 183 0.46 5.18 -5.43
C ARG A 183 1.20 4.38 -6.51
N ARG A 184 2.21 3.64 -6.07
CA ARG A 184 2.88 2.60 -6.88
C ARG A 184 2.74 1.26 -6.17
N THR A 185 2.72 0.20 -6.97
CA THR A 185 2.53 -1.16 -6.49
C THR A 185 3.59 -2.10 -7.05
N TRP A 186 4.10 -2.98 -6.19
CA TRP A 186 5.06 -4.01 -6.53
C TRP A 186 4.60 -5.36 -6.01
N ILE A 187 5.13 -6.43 -6.61
CA ILE A 187 5.11 -7.77 -6.06
C ILE A 187 6.53 -8.14 -5.67
N VAL A 188 6.74 -8.44 -4.39
CA VAL A 188 8.02 -8.92 -3.87
C VAL A 188 7.94 -10.43 -3.74
N LEU A 189 8.65 -11.15 -4.60
CA LEU A 189 8.81 -12.60 -4.48
C LEU A 189 9.88 -12.91 -3.43
N ARG A 190 9.61 -13.91 -2.60
CA ARG A 190 10.46 -14.29 -1.46
C ARG A 190 10.75 -15.78 -1.53
N ALA A 191 12.04 -16.10 -1.59
CA ALA A 191 12.54 -17.46 -1.55
C ALA A 191 13.19 -17.73 -0.20
N ASP A 192 12.60 -18.67 0.54
CA ASP A 192 13.18 -19.25 1.75
C ASP A 192 14.12 -20.40 1.31
N PRO A 193 15.43 -20.35 1.62
CA PRO A 193 16.39 -21.37 1.19
C PRO A 193 15.99 -22.80 1.61
N GLU A 194 15.36 -22.96 2.78
CA GLU A 194 14.98 -24.29 3.28
C GLU A 194 13.78 -24.83 2.51
N LYS A 195 12.77 -24.00 2.25
CA LYS A 195 11.55 -24.43 1.54
C LYS A 195 11.78 -24.63 0.05
N THR A 196 12.64 -23.81 -0.55
CA THR A 196 12.88 -23.78 -2.00
C THR A 196 14.02 -24.68 -2.45
N GLN A 197 14.69 -25.37 -1.52
CA GLN A 197 15.89 -26.18 -1.77
C GLN A 197 15.72 -27.14 -2.96
N ARG A 198 14.59 -27.86 -3.02
CA ARG A 198 14.32 -28.84 -4.10
C ARG A 198 14.22 -28.18 -5.47
N SER A 199 13.55 -27.03 -5.57
CA SER A 199 13.37 -26.29 -6.81
C SER A 199 14.66 -25.58 -7.25
N ALA A 200 15.43 -25.07 -6.30
CA ALA A 200 16.73 -24.46 -6.51
C ALA A 200 17.76 -25.46 -7.04
N HIS A 201 17.85 -26.64 -6.41
CA HIS A 201 18.83 -27.68 -6.76
C HIS A 201 18.67 -28.22 -8.19
N ARG A 202 17.47 -28.12 -8.77
CA ARG A 202 17.23 -28.49 -10.19
C ARG A 202 17.92 -27.55 -11.19
N ARG A 203 18.38 -26.37 -10.75
CA ARG A 203 18.93 -25.31 -11.61
C ARG A 203 20.41 -25.09 -11.40
N ASP A 204 20.87 -25.14 -10.15
CA ASP A 204 22.28 -25.15 -9.78
C ASP A 204 22.43 -25.55 -8.30
N SER A 205 23.67 -25.70 -7.84
CA SER A 205 24.01 -25.91 -6.44
C SER A 205 24.02 -24.59 -5.64
N GLY A 206 23.75 -24.69 -4.33
CA GLY A 206 23.89 -23.59 -3.38
C GLY A 206 23.07 -22.34 -3.70
N VAL A 207 23.64 -21.17 -3.38
CA VAL A 207 23.00 -19.86 -3.55
C VAL A 207 22.73 -19.53 -5.02
N SER A 208 23.60 -19.98 -5.94
CA SER A 208 23.43 -19.78 -7.38
C SER A 208 22.13 -20.45 -7.89
N GLY A 209 21.81 -21.64 -7.38
CA GLY A 209 20.58 -22.36 -7.75
C GLY A 209 19.33 -21.63 -7.26
N LEU A 210 19.39 -21.09 -6.05
CA LEU A 210 18.33 -20.28 -5.45
C LEU A 210 18.09 -18.99 -6.23
N ALA A 211 19.17 -18.27 -6.58
CA ALA A 211 19.09 -17.05 -7.37
C ALA A 211 18.51 -17.33 -8.76
N ARG A 212 19.01 -18.34 -9.48
CA ARG A 212 18.44 -18.74 -10.78
C ARG A 212 16.98 -19.16 -10.69
N TYR A 213 16.59 -19.83 -9.61
CA TYR A 213 15.18 -20.17 -9.38
C TYR A 213 14.31 -18.92 -9.23
N LEU A 214 14.73 -17.99 -8.38
CA LEU A 214 13.98 -16.79 -8.09
C LEU A 214 13.88 -15.87 -9.31
N VAL A 215 14.97 -15.65 -10.04
CA VAL A 215 14.99 -14.86 -11.30
C VAL A 215 14.03 -15.47 -12.32
N ALA A 216 14.13 -16.78 -12.58
CA ALA A 216 13.24 -17.46 -13.54
C ALA A 216 11.77 -17.41 -13.11
N SER A 217 11.51 -17.47 -11.79
CA SER A 217 10.15 -17.36 -11.25
C SER A 217 9.61 -15.93 -11.38
N ALA A 218 10.45 -14.92 -11.14
CA ALA A 218 10.07 -13.52 -11.30
C ALA A 218 9.67 -13.19 -12.73
N THR A 219 10.49 -13.56 -13.72
CA THR A 219 10.18 -13.40 -15.14
C THR A 219 8.86 -14.08 -15.49
N ARG A 220 8.69 -15.35 -15.09
CA ARG A 220 7.47 -16.10 -15.40
C ARG A 220 6.22 -15.49 -14.76
N ILE A 221 6.31 -15.05 -13.51
CA ILE A 221 5.18 -14.39 -12.83
C ILE A 221 4.83 -13.07 -13.53
N ALA A 222 5.82 -12.28 -13.94
CA ALA A 222 5.59 -11.05 -14.70
C ALA A 222 4.89 -11.34 -16.05
N ASP A 223 5.37 -12.32 -16.82
CA ASP A 223 4.77 -12.71 -18.10
C ASP A 223 3.32 -13.20 -17.93
N GLN A 224 3.06 -14.00 -16.89
CA GLN A 224 1.72 -14.51 -16.61
C GLN A 224 0.77 -13.41 -16.12
N LEU A 225 1.26 -12.44 -15.33
CA LEU A 225 0.47 -11.27 -14.96
C LEU A 225 0.11 -10.45 -16.20
N ALA A 226 1.07 -10.19 -17.08
CA ALA A 226 0.84 -9.47 -18.34
C ALA A 226 -0.17 -10.19 -19.23
N SER A 227 -0.09 -11.53 -19.32
CA SER A 227 -1.04 -12.37 -20.05
C SER A 227 -2.47 -12.32 -19.45
N ASN A 228 -2.60 -12.01 -18.16
CA ASN A 228 -3.87 -11.77 -17.48
C ASN A 228 -4.27 -10.28 -17.44
N GLY A 229 -3.61 -9.43 -18.24
CA GLY A 229 -3.93 -8.01 -18.38
C GLY A 229 -3.30 -7.08 -17.34
N VAL A 230 -2.43 -7.58 -16.46
CA VAL A 230 -1.70 -6.75 -15.48
C VAL A 230 -0.29 -6.50 -16.00
N ASP A 231 0.01 -5.28 -16.48
CA ASP A 231 1.37 -4.96 -16.94
C ASP A 231 2.34 -5.05 -15.76
N ALA A 232 3.34 -5.92 -15.89
CA ALA A 232 4.26 -6.29 -14.83
C ALA A 232 5.67 -6.36 -15.39
N ARG A 233 6.63 -5.71 -14.72
CA ARG A 233 8.02 -5.61 -15.17
C ARG A 233 8.96 -5.99 -14.05
N CYS A 234 9.85 -6.94 -14.30
CA CYS A 234 10.89 -7.27 -13.34
C CYS A 234 11.83 -6.08 -13.12
N CYS A 235 12.11 -5.77 -11.86
CA CYS A 235 12.96 -4.64 -11.53
C CYS A 235 14.45 -4.99 -11.72
N ARG A 236 15.20 -4.04 -12.28
CA ARG A 236 16.67 -4.12 -12.44
C ARG A 236 17.45 -3.58 -11.24
N SER A 237 16.77 -2.88 -10.34
CA SER A 237 17.29 -2.34 -9.07
C SER A 237 16.16 -2.31 -8.04
N PHE A 238 16.51 -2.15 -6.77
CA PHE A 238 15.56 -1.97 -5.67
C PHE A 238 15.26 -0.48 -5.38
N ASP A 239 15.97 0.48 -5.99
CA ASP A 239 15.94 1.91 -5.63
C ASP A 239 14.51 2.49 -5.60
N ASP A 240 13.72 2.25 -6.64
CA ASP A 240 12.34 2.76 -6.75
C ASP A 240 11.43 2.18 -5.67
N TYR A 241 11.56 0.89 -5.40
CA TYR A 241 10.80 0.20 -4.35
C TYR A 241 11.23 0.68 -2.96
N GLU A 242 12.54 0.86 -2.73
CA GLU A 242 13.05 1.37 -1.47
C GLU A 242 12.61 2.80 -1.22
N LYS A 243 12.81 3.70 -2.18
CA LYS A 243 12.36 5.10 -2.09
C LYS A 243 10.87 5.22 -1.80
N ALA A 244 10.05 4.35 -2.38
CA ALA A 244 8.61 4.36 -2.14
C ALA A 244 8.21 3.74 -0.78
N THR A 245 8.98 2.77 -0.28
CA THR A 245 8.69 2.09 1.00
C THR A 245 9.54 2.60 2.17
N GLU A 246 10.36 3.62 1.93
CA GLU A 246 11.24 4.21 2.93
C GLU A 246 10.43 4.82 4.08
N ILE A 247 10.88 4.53 5.30
CA ILE A 247 10.39 5.19 6.50
C ILE A 247 11.58 5.65 7.34
N SER A 248 11.41 6.76 8.05
CA SER A 248 12.40 7.18 9.03
C SER A 248 12.35 6.22 10.24
N TYR A 249 13.47 5.56 10.51
CA TYR A 249 13.60 4.61 11.61
C TYR A 249 14.73 5.05 12.55
N GLU A 250 14.37 5.40 13.79
CA GLU A 250 15.34 5.57 14.88
C GLU A 250 15.17 4.47 15.92
N ARG A 251 13.91 4.21 16.32
CA ARG A 251 13.60 3.14 17.27
C ARG A 251 12.20 2.60 17.11
N GLU A 252 12.05 1.32 17.42
CA GLU A 252 10.74 0.72 17.65
C GLU A 252 10.22 1.09 19.05
N THR A 253 8.91 1.22 19.20
CA THR A 253 8.19 1.24 20.47
C THR A 253 7.10 0.18 20.41
N TRP A 254 6.37 -0.01 21.51
CA TRP A 254 5.31 -1.01 21.55
C TRP A 254 4.22 -0.78 20.49
N SER A 255 3.92 0.46 20.11
CA SER A 255 2.79 0.81 19.24
C SER A 255 3.16 1.55 17.96
N SER A 256 4.41 1.95 17.80
CA SER A 256 4.89 2.71 16.64
C SER A 256 6.40 2.64 16.51
N ILE A 257 6.90 3.00 15.33
CA ILE A 257 8.29 3.31 15.04
C ILE A 257 8.44 4.82 15.10
N LYS A 258 9.41 5.29 15.89
CA LYS A 258 9.82 6.69 15.91
C LYS A 258 10.92 6.88 14.88
N GLY A 259 10.71 7.83 13.97
CA GLY A 259 11.72 8.39 13.10
C GLY A 259 12.14 9.79 13.56
N ARG A 260 12.97 10.47 12.77
CA ARG A 260 13.54 11.79 13.09
C ARG A 260 12.47 12.86 13.34
N SER A 261 11.43 12.87 12.50
CA SER A 261 10.35 13.87 12.55
C SER A 261 8.98 13.27 12.22
N THR A 262 8.90 11.94 12.19
CA THR A 262 7.70 11.19 11.79
C THR A 262 7.51 9.98 12.67
N PHE A 263 6.27 9.55 12.83
CA PHE A 263 5.91 8.31 13.48
C PHE A 263 5.27 7.38 12.47
N THR A 264 5.72 6.13 12.41
CA THR A 264 5.08 5.10 11.59
C THR A 264 4.43 4.08 12.50
N ALA A 265 3.14 3.80 12.32
CA ALA A 265 2.45 2.74 13.05
C ALA A 265 1.91 1.68 12.10
N ALA A 266 2.10 0.42 12.48
CA ALA A 266 1.64 -0.75 11.75
C ALA A 266 0.31 -1.25 12.33
N TYR A 267 -0.58 -1.64 11.43
CA TYR A 267 -1.95 -2.03 11.71
C TYR A 267 -2.38 -3.22 10.85
N THR A 268 -3.46 -3.86 11.30
CA THR A 268 -4.32 -4.73 10.48
C THR A 268 -5.67 -4.07 10.32
N ALA A 269 -6.30 -4.22 9.16
CA ALA A 269 -7.60 -3.64 8.88
C ALA A 269 -8.34 -4.52 7.86
N PRO A 270 -9.38 -5.28 8.25
CA PRO A 270 -10.06 -6.23 7.36
C PRO A 270 -11.00 -5.54 6.35
N GLY A 271 -10.98 -4.22 6.27
CA GLY A 271 -11.81 -3.42 5.37
C GLY A 271 -11.27 -3.27 3.95
N GLY A 272 -10.11 -3.86 3.64
CA GLY A 272 -9.52 -3.79 2.30
C GLY A 272 -9.00 -2.42 1.90
N PRO A 273 -8.57 -2.26 0.63
CA PRO A 273 -7.89 -1.06 0.15
C PRO A 273 -8.70 0.22 0.33
N ASP A 274 -10.03 0.17 0.23
CA ASP A 274 -10.89 1.33 0.49
C ASP A 274 -10.72 1.85 1.92
N MET A 275 -10.67 0.97 2.92
CA MET A 275 -10.42 1.39 4.30
C MET A 275 -8.97 1.86 4.49
N TRP A 276 -8.01 1.19 3.86
CA TRP A 276 -6.58 1.46 4.02
C TRP A 276 -6.22 2.84 3.49
N TRP A 277 -6.67 3.16 2.28
CA TRP A 277 -6.39 4.40 1.58
C TRP A 277 -7.35 5.55 1.96
N SER A 278 -8.35 5.30 2.81
CA SER A 278 -9.19 6.35 3.40
C SER A 278 -8.61 6.90 4.70
N ALA A 279 -7.68 6.19 5.34
CA ALA A 279 -7.01 6.67 6.54
C ALA A 279 -6.18 7.92 6.25
N ARG A 280 -6.17 8.86 7.18
CA ARG A 280 -5.33 10.06 7.08
C ARG A 280 -3.91 9.71 7.50
N ALA A 281 -2.97 9.86 6.58
CA ALA A 281 -1.55 9.64 6.79
C ALA A 281 -0.74 10.45 5.77
N ASP A 282 0.45 10.87 6.18
CA ASP A 282 1.42 11.53 5.31
C ASP A 282 2.03 10.56 4.28
N HIS A 283 2.13 9.28 4.66
CA HIS A 283 2.57 8.20 3.79
C HIS A 283 1.88 6.91 4.22
N THR A 284 1.49 6.09 3.26
CA THR A 284 0.78 4.83 3.48
C THR A 284 1.51 3.73 2.74
N ILE A 285 1.83 2.64 3.45
CA ILE A 285 2.37 1.41 2.87
C ILE A 285 1.41 0.29 3.22
N THR A 286 0.91 -0.40 2.21
CA THR A 286 0.09 -1.60 2.37
C THR A 286 0.86 -2.80 1.87
N ARG A 287 0.77 -3.93 2.57
CA ARG A 287 1.39 -5.20 2.18
C ARG A 287 0.38 -6.30 2.34
N VAL A 288 0.14 -7.08 1.29
CA VAL A 288 -0.66 -8.30 1.36
C VAL A 288 0.25 -9.47 1.01
N ARG A 289 0.55 -10.29 2.02
CA ARG A 289 1.29 -11.55 1.83
C ARG A 289 0.35 -12.62 1.33
N VAL A 290 0.74 -13.26 0.24
CA VAL A 290 0.08 -14.38 -0.39
C VAL A 290 1.02 -15.59 -0.35
N ARG A 291 0.48 -16.74 0.02
CA ARG A 291 1.17 -18.02 -0.01
C ARG A 291 0.23 -19.09 -0.57
N PRO A 292 0.70 -19.98 -1.45
CA PRO A 292 -0.06 -21.13 -1.91
C PRO A 292 -0.72 -21.91 -0.76
N GLY A 293 -2.03 -22.14 -0.85
CA GLY A 293 -2.79 -22.96 0.10
C GLY A 293 -2.94 -22.39 1.52
N ALA A 294 -2.63 -21.11 1.74
CA ALA A 294 -2.79 -20.46 3.05
C ALA A 294 -3.51 -19.12 2.93
N ALA A 295 -4.33 -18.80 3.93
CA ALA A 295 -5.01 -17.50 3.99
C ALA A 295 -3.99 -16.35 3.97
N PRO A 296 -4.23 -15.29 3.17
CA PRO A 296 -3.32 -14.16 3.08
C PRO A 296 -3.23 -13.39 4.40
N SER A 297 -2.27 -12.49 4.52
CA SER A 297 -2.18 -11.57 5.66
C SER A 297 -1.87 -10.14 5.20
N SER A 298 -2.56 -9.15 5.76
CA SER A 298 -2.35 -7.74 5.43
C SER A 298 -1.60 -6.97 6.53
N ALA A 299 -0.65 -6.13 6.17
CA ALA A 299 -0.05 -5.12 7.02
C ALA A 299 -0.27 -3.73 6.42
N ILE A 300 -0.75 -2.78 7.23
CA ILE A 300 -0.91 -1.38 6.81
C ILE A 300 -0.05 -0.53 7.71
N LEU A 301 0.91 0.19 7.14
CA LEU A 301 1.75 1.14 7.84
C LEU A 301 1.32 2.55 7.46
N LEU A 302 1.00 3.34 8.48
CA LEU A 302 0.62 4.73 8.33
C LEU A 302 1.69 5.59 8.99
N THR A 303 2.27 6.50 8.21
CA THR A 303 3.26 7.47 8.68
C THR A 303 2.56 8.81 8.89
N THR A 304 2.79 9.42 10.06
CA THR A 304 2.23 10.72 10.45
C THR A 304 3.30 11.61 11.07
N LEU A 305 3.18 12.93 10.93
CA LEU A 305 4.02 13.89 11.65
C LEU A 305 3.79 13.88 13.17
N ALA A 306 2.54 13.68 13.59
CA ALA A 306 2.17 13.60 15.00
C ALA A 306 2.15 12.15 15.51
N ASN A 307 2.07 11.99 16.83
CA ASN A 307 1.88 10.67 17.44
C ASN A 307 0.63 9.98 16.85
N PRO A 308 0.74 8.72 16.40
CA PRO A 308 -0.31 8.08 15.63
C PRO A 308 -1.50 7.74 16.54
N THR A 309 -2.70 8.12 16.10
CA THR A 309 -3.95 7.62 16.69
C THR A 309 -4.45 6.44 15.86
N THR A 310 -5.10 5.46 16.50
CA THR A 310 -5.61 4.30 15.75
C THR A 310 -6.85 4.71 14.95
N PRO A 311 -6.83 4.63 13.60
CA PRO A 311 -8.01 4.97 12.81
C PRO A 311 -9.16 4.00 13.04
N ARG A 312 -10.39 4.41 12.71
CA ARG A 312 -11.57 3.54 12.83
C ARG A 312 -11.44 2.32 11.93
N GLY A 313 -11.68 1.13 12.47
CA GLY A 313 -11.56 -0.14 11.74
C GLY A 313 -10.15 -0.76 11.76
N PHE A 314 -9.17 -0.07 12.34
CA PHE A 314 -7.79 -0.54 12.41
C PHE A 314 -7.47 -1.16 13.78
N SER A 315 -6.62 -2.18 13.77
CA SER A 315 -6.05 -2.79 14.95
C SER A 315 -4.52 -2.68 14.91
N CYS A 316 -3.96 -1.92 15.85
CA CYS A 316 -2.51 -1.73 15.94
C CYS A 316 -1.79 -3.05 16.21
N LEU A 317 -0.69 -3.29 15.50
CA LEU A 317 0.17 -4.46 15.63
C LEU A 317 1.20 -4.26 16.74
N PHE A 318 0.71 -4.26 17.98
CA PHE A 318 1.57 -4.02 19.14
C PHE A 318 2.75 -4.98 19.23
N GLY A 319 3.96 -4.45 19.42
CA GLY A 319 5.22 -5.19 19.48
C GLY A 319 5.72 -5.77 18.15
N GLY A 320 4.95 -5.61 17.07
CA GLY A 320 5.23 -6.16 15.74
C GLY A 320 5.47 -5.09 14.68
N GLN A 321 5.86 -3.87 15.06
CA GLN A 321 5.95 -2.74 14.13
C GLN A 321 7.03 -2.97 13.09
N ARG A 322 8.24 -3.36 13.53
CA ARG A 322 9.35 -3.69 12.63
C ARG A 322 9.07 -4.93 11.79
N ALA A 323 8.41 -5.93 12.37
CA ALA A 323 8.04 -7.16 11.66
C ALA A 323 7.04 -6.89 10.53
N ALA A 324 6.10 -5.96 10.73
CA ALA A 324 5.11 -5.55 9.74
C ALA A 324 5.73 -4.88 8.50
N LEU A 325 6.87 -4.18 8.64
CA LEU A 325 7.63 -3.66 7.49
C LEU A 325 8.06 -4.77 6.54
N GLN A 326 8.36 -5.94 7.08
CA GLN A 326 8.72 -7.14 6.33
C GLN A 326 7.50 -8.02 6.03
N GLY A 327 6.28 -7.52 6.20
CA GLY A 327 5.02 -8.25 5.97
C GLY A 327 4.76 -9.42 6.94
N ILE A 328 5.51 -9.51 8.04
CA ILE A 328 5.32 -10.57 9.05
C ILE A 328 4.20 -10.15 10.00
N VAL A 329 3.00 -10.68 9.75
CA VAL A 329 1.78 -10.37 10.51
C VAL A 329 1.15 -11.66 11.04
N PRO A 330 0.74 -11.71 12.32
CA PRO A 330 0.17 -12.92 12.94
C PRO A 330 -1.34 -13.10 12.65
N VAL A 331 -1.96 -12.16 11.94
CA VAL A 331 -3.39 -12.11 11.66
C VAL A 331 -3.62 -12.45 10.19
N SER A 332 -4.37 -13.53 9.95
CA SER A 332 -4.88 -13.86 8.62
C SER A 332 -6.00 -12.90 8.19
N ASP A 333 -6.08 -12.71 6.89
CA ASP A 333 -7.04 -11.86 6.18
C ASP A 333 -7.59 -12.63 4.95
N LYS A 334 -8.31 -11.93 4.07
CA LYS A 334 -8.87 -12.44 2.81
C LYS A 334 -8.16 -11.87 1.60
N HIS A 335 -8.48 -12.39 0.42
CA HIS A 335 -8.02 -11.84 -0.84
C HIS A 335 -8.74 -10.52 -1.17
N TYR A 336 -8.07 -9.66 -1.92
CA TYR A 336 -8.56 -8.35 -2.33
C TYR A 336 -8.18 -8.07 -3.78
N ASP A 337 -8.96 -7.22 -4.43
CA ASP A 337 -8.54 -6.51 -5.63
C ASP A 337 -7.81 -5.25 -5.20
N LEU A 338 -6.54 -5.14 -5.55
CA LEU A 338 -5.68 -4.04 -5.14
C LEU A 338 -5.44 -3.11 -6.33
N PRO A 339 -5.87 -1.85 -6.27
CA PRO A 339 -5.55 -0.88 -7.32
C PRO A 339 -4.04 -0.71 -7.52
N ILE A 340 -3.59 -0.76 -8.78
CA ILE A 340 -2.16 -0.77 -9.13
C ILE A 340 -1.57 0.64 -9.00
N GLY A 341 -2.17 1.60 -9.70
CA GLY A 341 -1.69 2.99 -9.78
C GLY A 341 -2.44 3.96 -8.88
N SER A 342 -2.06 5.23 -8.96
CA SER A 342 -2.71 6.37 -8.31
C SER A 342 -4.18 6.53 -8.72
N ALA A 343 -5.01 7.07 -7.84
CA ALA A 343 -6.28 7.65 -8.27
C ALA A 343 -6.03 8.99 -8.99
N GLY A 344 -5.04 9.75 -8.51
CA GLY A 344 -4.56 10.97 -9.13
C GLY A 344 -5.29 12.22 -8.66
N VAL A 345 -5.58 13.13 -9.59
CA VAL A 345 -6.16 14.45 -9.31
C VAL A 345 -7.67 14.40 -9.48
N LEU A 346 -8.42 15.06 -8.58
CA LEU A 346 -9.86 15.24 -8.75
C LEU A 346 -10.15 16.13 -9.97
N VAL A 347 -10.75 15.57 -11.01
CA VAL A 347 -11.05 16.28 -12.27
C VAL A 347 -12.50 16.73 -12.38
N GLY A 348 -13.43 16.06 -11.69
CA GLY A 348 -14.85 16.40 -11.70
C GLY A 348 -15.68 15.33 -10.99
N GLU A 349 -16.96 15.25 -11.32
CA GLU A 349 -17.88 14.21 -10.87
C GLU A 349 -18.68 13.61 -12.04
N THR A 350 -19.29 12.45 -11.83
CA THR A 350 -20.24 11.87 -12.79
C THR A 350 -21.58 12.63 -12.76
N ALA A 351 -22.49 12.31 -13.68
CA ALA A 351 -23.86 12.85 -13.65
C ALA A 351 -24.61 12.54 -12.34
N ASP A 352 -24.29 11.42 -11.70
CA ASP A 352 -24.83 11.00 -10.40
C ASP A 352 -24.07 11.59 -9.20
N ARG A 353 -23.19 12.58 -9.44
CA ARG A 353 -22.37 13.27 -8.44
C ARG A 353 -21.36 12.38 -7.71
N TYR A 354 -20.82 11.39 -8.41
CA TYR A 354 -19.69 10.60 -7.89
C TYR A 354 -18.36 11.26 -8.28
N PRO A 355 -17.47 11.59 -7.32
CA PRO A 355 -16.17 12.17 -7.63
C PRO A 355 -15.33 11.30 -8.58
N VAL A 356 -14.71 11.92 -9.58
CA VAL A 356 -13.88 11.29 -10.60
C VAL A 356 -12.45 11.82 -10.49
N TYR A 357 -11.51 10.90 -10.28
CA TYR A 357 -10.08 11.17 -10.23
C TYR A 357 -9.39 10.62 -11.48
N MET A 358 -8.33 11.31 -11.92
CA MET A 358 -7.53 10.94 -13.08
C MET A 358 -6.03 10.98 -12.74
N PRO A 359 -5.27 9.89 -13.01
CA PRO A 359 -3.82 9.88 -12.83
C PRO A 359 -3.10 10.57 -13.99
N PHE A 360 -2.10 11.38 -13.65
CA PHE A 360 -1.21 12.09 -14.58
C PHE A 360 0.26 11.79 -14.34
N ASP A 361 0.56 10.91 -13.39
CA ASP A 361 1.89 10.61 -12.86
C ASP A 361 2.60 9.44 -13.56
N ASN A 362 1.99 8.87 -14.59
CA ASN A 362 2.49 7.66 -15.27
C ASN A 362 3.12 7.92 -16.65
N VAL A 363 2.68 8.94 -17.37
CA VAL A 363 3.15 9.25 -18.74
C VAL A 363 3.20 10.75 -18.99
N ASP A 364 4.15 11.18 -19.82
CA ASP A 364 4.27 12.56 -20.23
C ASP A 364 3.11 12.97 -21.15
N VAL A 365 2.53 14.14 -20.87
CA VAL A 365 1.34 14.63 -21.58
C VAL A 365 1.35 16.13 -21.74
N SER A 366 0.71 16.61 -22.79
CA SER A 366 0.27 18.00 -22.90
C SER A 366 -1.20 18.09 -22.49
N ILE A 367 -1.54 19.04 -21.61
CA ILE A 367 -2.93 19.28 -21.23
C ILE A 367 -3.40 20.65 -21.74
N ASN A 368 -4.58 20.65 -22.36
CA ASN A 368 -5.28 21.86 -22.76
C ASN A 368 -6.45 22.09 -21.79
N LEU A 369 -6.36 23.18 -21.03
CA LEU A 369 -7.34 23.58 -20.01
C LEU A 369 -8.28 24.62 -20.64
N GLY A 370 -9.60 24.45 -20.46
CA GLY A 370 -10.60 25.19 -21.22
C GLY A 370 -10.78 26.66 -20.84
N ASP A 371 -10.53 27.00 -19.58
CA ASP A 371 -10.69 28.33 -19.02
C ASP A 371 -9.71 28.57 -17.86
N ALA A 372 -9.63 29.82 -17.38
CA ALA A 372 -8.78 30.21 -16.26
C ALA A 372 -9.17 29.50 -14.94
N ARG A 373 -10.44 29.13 -14.79
CA ARG A 373 -10.96 28.43 -13.62
C ARG A 373 -10.40 27.01 -13.52
N LEU A 374 -10.56 26.21 -14.58
CA LEU A 374 -9.99 24.88 -14.71
C LEU A 374 -8.48 24.91 -14.60
N PHE A 375 -7.84 25.94 -15.18
CA PHE A 375 -6.41 26.15 -15.01
C PHE A 375 -6.03 26.27 -13.53
N THR A 376 -6.72 27.15 -12.79
CA THR A 376 -6.49 27.34 -11.36
C THR A 376 -6.68 26.03 -10.60
N GLN A 377 -7.85 25.38 -10.76
CA GLN A 377 -8.21 24.17 -10.03
C GLN A 377 -7.25 23.03 -10.32
N PHE A 378 -6.93 22.80 -11.59
CA PHE A 378 -6.01 21.74 -11.97
C PHE A 378 -4.62 21.97 -11.37
N VAL A 379 -4.11 23.20 -11.42
CA VAL A 379 -2.79 23.55 -10.89
C VAL A 379 -2.74 23.42 -9.37
N ILE A 380 -3.70 23.99 -8.62
CA ILE A 380 -3.69 23.93 -7.16
C ILE A 380 -3.88 22.49 -6.65
N ARG A 381 -4.76 21.71 -7.29
CA ARG A 381 -4.99 20.31 -6.92
C ARG A 381 -3.78 19.45 -7.25
N SER A 382 -3.09 19.72 -8.37
CA SER A 382 -1.84 19.04 -8.70
C SER A 382 -0.72 19.34 -7.71
N ALA A 383 -0.58 20.60 -7.28
CA ALA A 383 0.37 20.97 -6.23
C ALA A 383 0.04 20.26 -4.90
N ALA A 384 -1.23 20.27 -4.49
CA ALA A 384 -1.68 19.55 -3.29
C ALA A 384 -1.56 18.02 -3.42
N ALA A 385 -1.62 17.49 -4.63
CA ALA A 385 -1.37 16.09 -4.99
C ALA A 385 0.13 15.73 -5.04
N GLY A 386 1.04 16.65 -4.69
CA GLY A 386 2.47 16.36 -4.58
C GLY A 386 3.30 16.66 -5.83
N ALA A 387 2.72 17.29 -6.84
CA ALA A 387 3.47 17.70 -8.01
C ALA A 387 4.29 18.97 -7.77
N VAL A 388 5.37 19.11 -8.52
CA VAL A 388 6.16 20.35 -8.60
C VAL A 388 5.63 21.18 -9.77
N VAL A 389 4.88 22.23 -9.46
CA VAL A 389 4.33 23.14 -10.48
C VAL A 389 5.39 24.15 -10.90
N THR A 390 5.56 24.33 -12.21
CA THR A 390 6.36 25.41 -12.81
C THR A 390 5.46 26.23 -13.73
N LEU A 391 5.34 27.54 -13.49
CA LEU A 391 4.51 28.45 -14.28
C LEU A 391 5.34 29.52 -14.98
N GLY A 392 4.74 30.17 -15.98
CA GLY A 392 5.35 31.29 -16.70
C GLY A 392 5.59 32.51 -15.80
N PRO A 393 6.51 33.42 -16.18
CA PRO A 393 6.82 34.63 -15.41
C PRO A 393 5.62 35.52 -15.08
N GLN A 394 4.60 35.52 -15.94
CA GLN A 394 3.35 36.26 -15.73
C GLN A 394 2.51 35.75 -14.56
N PHE A 395 2.72 34.51 -14.11
CA PHE A 395 1.98 33.91 -12.99
C PHE A 395 2.84 33.82 -11.72
N ARG A 396 3.82 34.73 -11.55
CA ARG A 396 4.79 34.68 -10.43
C ARG A 396 4.11 34.70 -9.06
N GLU A 397 3.13 35.56 -8.86
CA GLU A 397 2.41 35.69 -7.59
C GLU A 397 1.63 34.40 -7.28
N PHE A 398 0.87 33.92 -8.27
CA PHE A 398 0.15 32.66 -8.20
C PHE A 398 1.06 31.46 -7.91
N ALA A 399 2.20 31.36 -8.61
CA ALA A 399 3.20 30.32 -8.35
C ALA A 399 3.70 30.38 -6.91
N THR A 400 3.98 31.58 -6.38
CA THR A 400 4.47 31.75 -5.00
C THR A 400 3.44 31.25 -3.98
N MET A 401 2.15 31.54 -4.17
CA MET A 401 1.07 31.10 -3.27
C MET A 401 0.93 29.58 -3.15
N ILE A 402 1.33 28.83 -4.18
CA ILE A 402 1.22 27.37 -4.21
C ILE A 402 2.58 26.67 -4.02
N ASN A 403 3.63 27.42 -3.64
CA ASN A 403 5.01 26.94 -3.58
C ASN A 403 5.52 26.36 -4.93
N GLY A 404 5.05 26.93 -6.04
CA GLY A 404 5.46 26.64 -7.40
C GLY A 404 6.72 27.39 -7.81
N ARG A 405 7.34 26.91 -8.90
CA ARG A 405 8.51 27.52 -9.54
C ARG A 405 8.09 28.44 -10.68
N VAL A 406 8.94 29.40 -11.01
CA VAL A 406 8.78 30.23 -12.21
C VAL A 406 9.78 29.78 -13.26
N GLY A 407 9.33 29.55 -14.49
CA GLY A 407 10.16 29.08 -15.59
C GLY A 407 9.57 29.37 -16.95
N ARG A 408 10.38 29.23 -18.00
CA ARG A 408 9.96 29.52 -19.39
C ARG A 408 8.94 28.52 -19.93
N THR A 409 8.97 27.27 -19.45
CA THR A 409 8.09 26.19 -19.91
C THR A 409 7.12 25.82 -18.79
N PRO A 410 5.84 26.25 -18.86
CA PRO A 410 4.82 25.87 -17.90
C PRO A 410 4.59 24.36 -17.90
N ARG A 411 4.78 23.73 -16.74
CA ARG A 411 4.67 22.28 -16.56
C ARG A 411 4.39 21.89 -15.12
N ILE A 412 3.88 20.68 -14.93
CA ILE A 412 3.65 20.03 -13.66
C ILE A 412 4.51 18.77 -13.65
N GLY A 413 5.52 18.74 -12.78
CA GLY A 413 6.41 17.60 -12.60
C GLY A 413 5.87 16.64 -11.55
N TRP A 414 5.49 15.45 -11.99
CA TRP A 414 5.18 14.30 -11.13
C TRP A 414 6.47 13.51 -10.84
N PRO A 415 6.45 12.55 -9.90
CA PRO A 415 7.62 11.72 -9.62
C PRO A 415 8.21 11.02 -10.86
N ASN A 416 7.34 10.54 -11.77
CA ASN A 416 7.72 9.72 -12.92
C ASN A 416 7.23 10.26 -14.28
N ALA A 417 6.58 11.43 -14.30
CA ALA A 417 5.97 11.98 -15.51
C ALA A 417 5.90 13.51 -15.45
N THR A 418 5.68 14.13 -16.61
CA THR A 418 5.51 15.57 -16.75
C THR A 418 4.22 15.89 -17.50
N THR A 419 3.38 16.73 -16.91
CA THR A 419 2.22 17.34 -17.58
C THR A 419 2.57 18.76 -18.02
N TYR A 420 2.69 18.98 -19.32
CA TYR A 420 2.93 20.28 -19.93
C TYR A 420 1.64 21.09 -20.00
N LEU A 421 1.67 22.33 -19.49
CA LEU A 421 0.52 23.24 -19.46
C LEU A 421 0.43 24.02 -20.78
N GLY A 422 0.18 23.32 -21.87
CA GLY A 422 0.15 23.85 -23.22
C GLY A 422 0.63 22.83 -24.26
N PRO A 423 0.59 23.17 -25.56
CA PRO A 423 1.04 22.29 -26.63
C PRO A 423 2.50 21.89 -26.45
N HIS A 424 2.79 20.58 -26.55
CA HIS A 424 4.15 20.06 -26.53
C HIS A 424 4.24 18.92 -27.55
N GLN A 425 5.30 18.90 -28.36
CA GLN A 425 5.49 17.88 -29.38
C GLN A 425 5.95 16.56 -28.76
N GLY A 426 5.59 15.43 -29.39
CA GLY A 426 6.05 14.10 -29.01
C GLY A 426 5.37 13.47 -27.78
N VAL A 427 4.34 14.10 -27.22
CA VAL A 427 3.61 13.59 -26.04
C VAL A 427 2.11 13.50 -26.32
N GLY A 428 1.41 12.65 -25.56
CA GLY A 428 -0.03 12.52 -25.66
C GLY A 428 -0.75 13.83 -25.33
N ARG A 429 -1.94 14.05 -25.91
CA ARG A 429 -2.76 15.24 -25.66
C ARG A 429 -3.94 14.88 -24.77
N VAL A 430 -4.15 15.69 -23.73
CA VAL A 430 -5.33 15.68 -22.87
C VAL A 430 -6.07 17.00 -23.06
N ILE A 431 -7.40 16.95 -23.14
CA ILE A 431 -8.24 18.14 -23.14
C ILE A 431 -9.18 18.05 -21.95
N LEU A 432 -9.09 19.02 -21.05
CA LEU A 432 -10.00 19.12 -19.92
C LEU A 432 -10.94 20.31 -20.14
N ARG A 433 -12.24 20.02 -20.11
CA ARG A 433 -13.34 20.98 -20.22
C ARG A 433 -14.30 20.79 -19.04
N PRO A 434 -15.21 21.75 -18.78
CA PRO A 434 -16.11 21.65 -17.63
C PRO A 434 -17.05 20.43 -17.67
N ASN A 435 -17.30 19.88 -18.85
CA ASN A 435 -18.26 18.80 -19.09
C ASN A 435 -17.65 17.48 -19.58
N PHE A 436 -16.36 17.44 -19.92
CA PHE A 436 -15.67 16.22 -20.34
C PHE A 436 -14.16 16.31 -20.15
N ILE A 437 -13.52 15.14 -20.09
CA ILE A 437 -12.08 14.97 -20.26
C ILE A 437 -11.80 14.04 -21.45
N ASP A 438 -10.96 14.51 -22.37
CA ASP A 438 -10.44 13.73 -23.50
C ASP A 438 -8.99 13.34 -23.16
N THR A 439 -8.69 12.05 -23.29
CA THR A 439 -7.37 11.47 -23.04
C THR A 439 -7.02 10.52 -24.19
N PRO A 440 -5.73 10.21 -24.40
CA PRO A 440 -5.31 9.25 -25.42
C PRO A 440 -5.99 7.87 -25.29
N ARG A 441 -6.41 7.49 -24.08
CA ARG A 441 -7.12 6.24 -23.80
C ARG A 441 -8.64 6.37 -23.91
N HIS A 442 -9.20 7.46 -23.40
CA HIS A 442 -10.63 7.73 -23.34
C HIS A 442 -10.93 8.95 -24.19
N ARG A 443 -11.56 8.75 -25.37
CA ARG A 443 -11.84 9.86 -26.30
C ARG A 443 -12.63 10.99 -25.64
N GLN A 444 -13.77 10.71 -25.03
CA GLN A 444 -14.52 11.72 -24.27
C GLN A 444 -15.18 11.04 -23.08
N LEU A 445 -14.62 11.25 -21.89
CA LEU A 445 -15.22 10.80 -20.64
C LEU A 445 -16.04 11.97 -20.06
N PRO A 446 -17.37 11.84 -19.95
CA PRO A 446 -18.22 12.92 -19.44
C PRO A 446 -17.96 13.13 -17.95
N ILE A 447 -17.82 14.39 -17.57
CA ILE A 447 -17.68 14.82 -16.17
C ILE A 447 -18.52 16.07 -15.94
N GLN A 448 -18.75 16.42 -14.68
CA GLN A 448 -19.25 17.73 -14.27
C GLN A 448 -18.22 18.37 -13.36
N LEU A 449 -17.96 19.66 -13.57
CA LEU A 449 -16.95 20.36 -12.79
C LEU A 449 -17.40 20.56 -11.34
N ILE A 450 -16.59 20.10 -10.39
CA ILE A 450 -16.77 20.37 -8.96
C ILE A 450 -16.17 21.74 -8.64
N ASN A 451 -16.96 22.60 -7.99
CA ASN A 451 -16.58 23.96 -7.59
C ASN A 451 -16.66 24.13 -6.07
N PRO A 452 -15.63 23.71 -5.31
CA PRO A 452 -15.54 24.01 -3.89
C PRO A 452 -15.36 25.51 -3.68
N ARG A 453 -16.12 26.10 -2.75
CA ARG A 453 -16.04 27.54 -2.45
C ARG A 453 -14.64 27.95 -2.01
N GLU A 454 -13.94 27.02 -1.38
CA GLU A 454 -12.63 27.21 -0.80
C GLU A 454 -11.54 27.41 -1.86
N GLU A 455 -11.71 26.86 -3.06
CA GLU A 455 -10.77 27.02 -4.18
C GLU A 455 -10.89 28.41 -4.85
N SER A 456 -12.03 29.09 -4.71
CA SER A 456 -12.32 30.38 -5.36
C SER A 456 -11.33 31.48 -4.99
N ARG A 457 -10.72 31.44 -3.79
CA ARG A 457 -9.72 32.44 -3.38
C ARG A 457 -8.48 32.46 -4.28
N TYR A 458 -8.15 31.32 -4.88
CA TYR A 458 -7.01 31.19 -5.78
C TYR A 458 -7.32 31.68 -7.20
N GLN A 459 -8.60 31.71 -7.58
CA GLN A 459 -9.03 32.25 -8.87
C GLN A 459 -8.89 33.77 -8.90
N MET A 460 -9.26 34.45 -7.80
CA MET A 460 -9.13 35.91 -7.68
C MET A 460 -7.67 36.39 -7.84
N ALA A 461 -6.70 35.55 -7.49
CA ALA A 461 -5.28 35.87 -7.59
C ALA A 461 -4.66 35.62 -8.98
N LEU A 462 -5.45 35.09 -9.92
CA LEU A 462 -5.10 34.96 -11.34
C LEU A 462 -5.67 36.11 -12.19
N GLU A 463 -6.63 36.87 -11.64
CA GLU A 463 -7.28 38.02 -12.27
C GLU A 463 -6.62 39.36 -11.92
N GLN A 464 -5.71 39.36 -10.93
CA GLN A 464 -4.81 40.45 -10.56
C GLN A 464 -3.49 40.30 -11.30
#